data_AF-A0A959HKZ8-F1
#
_entry.id   AF-A0A959HKZ8-F1
#
_cell.length_a   1.000
_cell.length_b   1.000
_cell.length_c   1.000
_cell.angle_alpha   90.00
_cell.angle_beta   90.00
_cell.angle_gamma   90.00
#
_symmetry.space_group_name_H-M   'P 1'
#
loop_
_entity.id
_entity.type
_entity.pdbx_description
1 polymer ?
#
loop_
_entity_poly.entity_id
_entity_poly.type
_entity_poly.pdbx_seq_one_letter_code
_entity_poly.pdbx_strand_id
1 'polypeptide(L)'
;FDRKINEVYQLAADMGGAGYIFTGDHDAVVMHNSALCNLNMLEASRINGVDKIFYSSSACMYPEYNQLDPDNPKCSEDSAYPAAPDSEYGWEKLFSERLYLSYMRNYGM
;
A
#
# COMPACT_ATOMS: atom_id res chain seq x y z
N PHE A 1 28.74 5.42 13.27
CA PHE A 1 27.30 5.29 13.55
C PHE A 1 26.50 4.76 12.35
N ASP A 2 27.12 4.43 11.22
CA ASP A 2 26.38 3.78 10.12
C ASP A 2 26.27 2.28 10.35
N ARG A 3 25.04 1.80 10.59
CA ARG A 3 24.72 0.37 10.62
C ARG A 3 24.01 0.04 9.32
N LYS A 4 24.52 -0.98 8.60
CA LYS A 4 23.82 -1.53 7.44
C LYS A 4 22.41 -1.97 7.86
N ILE A 5 21.41 -1.55 7.10
CA ILE A 5 20.02 -2.01 7.24
C ILE A 5 19.80 -3.13 6.23
N ASN A 6 19.46 -4.32 6.72
CA ASN A 6 19.20 -5.48 5.85
C ASN A 6 17.71 -5.62 5.51
N GLU A 7 16.83 -5.25 6.44
CA GLU A 7 15.38 -5.38 6.27
C GLU A 7 14.66 -4.08 6.64
N VAL A 8 13.65 -3.73 5.85
CA VAL A 8 12.76 -2.59 6.11
C VAL A 8 11.33 -3.10 6.24
N TYR A 9 10.64 -2.65 7.28
CA TYR A 9 9.21 -2.92 7.49
C TYR A 9 8.48 -1.60 7.32
N GLN A 10 7.96 -1.36 6.13
CA GLN A 10 7.30 -0.10 5.80
C GLN A 10 5.84 -0.14 6.26
N LEU A 11 5.61 0.51 7.40
CA LEU A 11 4.31 0.64 8.07
C LEU A 11 3.80 2.09 8.05
N ALA A 12 4.67 3.05 7.71
CA ALA A 12 4.31 4.47 7.72
C ALA A 12 3.38 4.78 6.53
N ALA A 13 2.22 5.34 6.86
CA ALA A 13 1.23 5.82 5.91
C ALA A 13 0.38 6.88 6.60
N ASP A 14 -0.28 7.72 5.81
CA ASP A 14 -1.36 8.54 6.33
C ASP A 14 -2.59 7.65 6.49
N MET A 15 -2.95 7.38 7.75
CA MET A 15 -3.82 6.27 8.13
C MET A 15 -4.84 6.71 9.17
N GLY A 16 -6.07 6.23 9.02
CA GLY A 16 -7.14 6.40 9.99
C GLY A 16 -8.24 5.35 9.82
N GLY A 17 -9.20 5.34 10.74
CA GLY A 17 -10.39 4.52 10.64
C GLY A 17 -11.43 5.12 9.69
N ALA A 18 -12.65 4.56 9.69
CA ALA A 18 -13.70 4.99 8.79
C ALA A 18 -14.05 6.49 8.89
N GLY A 19 -13.99 7.05 10.10
CA GLY A 19 -14.23 8.48 10.34
C GLY A 19 -13.14 9.45 9.83
N TYR A 20 -12.07 8.92 9.23
CA TYR A 20 -11.03 9.69 8.55
C TYR A 20 -10.98 9.36 7.06
N ILE A 21 -11.05 8.07 6.71
CA ILE A 21 -10.88 7.59 5.34
C ILE A 21 -12.12 7.81 4.47
N PHE A 22 -13.33 7.74 5.04
CA PHE A 22 -14.58 7.83 4.26
C PHE A 22 -15.28 9.20 4.37
N THR A 23 -14.57 10.23 4.85
CA THR A 23 -15.14 11.60 4.90
C THR A 23 -15.11 12.29 3.54
N GLY A 24 -14.18 11.90 2.66
CA GLY A 24 -13.87 12.59 1.41
C GLY A 24 -12.97 13.82 1.59
N ASP A 25 -12.75 14.29 2.83
CA ASP A 25 -11.97 15.50 3.11
C ASP A 25 -10.45 15.27 3.07
N HIS A 26 -10.03 14.00 3.13
CA HIS A 26 -8.63 13.61 3.30
C HIS A 26 -8.06 12.81 2.13
N ASP A 27 -8.89 12.45 1.15
CA ASP A 27 -8.56 11.59 0.00
C ASP A 27 -7.24 11.97 -0.69
N ALA A 28 -7.12 13.25 -1.06
CA ALA A 28 -5.93 13.75 -1.75
C ALA A 28 -4.67 13.70 -0.86
N VAL A 29 -4.83 13.99 0.45
CA VAL A 29 -3.72 14.03 1.40
C VAL A 29 -3.25 12.61 1.72
N VAL A 30 -4.18 11.66 1.87
CA VAL A 30 -3.89 10.23 2.06
C VAL A 30 -3.09 9.67 0.89
N MET A 31 -3.56 9.92 -0.33
CA MET A 31 -2.87 9.51 -1.56
C MET A 31 -1.47 10.13 -1.65
N HIS A 32 -1.38 11.45 -1.48
CA HIS A 32 -0.12 12.20 -1.60
C HIS A 32 0.92 11.75 -0.58
N ASN A 33 0.56 11.74 0.71
CA ASN A 33 1.50 11.47 1.79
C ASN A 33 1.97 10.02 1.77
N SER A 34 1.05 9.07 1.56
CA SER A 34 1.38 7.65 1.56
C SER A 34 2.18 7.27 0.30
N ALA A 35 1.82 7.79 -0.88
CA ALA A 35 2.59 7.57 -2.09
C ALA A 35 4.02 8.14 -1.98
N LEU A 36 4.19 9.35 -1.46
CA LEU A 36 5.52 9.91 -1.21
C LEU A 36 6.32 9.07 -0.22
N CYS A 37 5.68 8.59 0.86
CA CYS A 37 6.35 7.72 1.82
C CYS A 37 6.86 6.45 1.14
N ASN A 38 6.01 5.79 0.35
CA ASN A 38 6.37 4.56 -0.36
C ASN A 38 7.43 4.77 -1.44
N LEU A 39 7.32 5.82 -2.24
CA LEU A 39 8.32 6.18 -3.27
C LEU A 39 9.70 6.43 -2.64
N ASN A 40 9.76 7.24 -1.58
CA ASN A 40 11.02 7.57 -0.93
C ASN A 40 11.61 6.37 -0.18
N MET A 41 10.80 5.58 0.52
CA MET A 41 11.29 4.41 1.26
C MET A 41 11.84 3.34 0.33
N LEU A 42 11.18 3.08 -0.81
CA LEU A 42 11.69 2.16 -1.83
C LEU A 42 12.99 2.66 -2.44
N GLU A 43 13.03 3.91 -2.89
CA GLU A 43 14.23 4.44 -3.56
C GLU A 43 15.42 4.53 -2.59
N ALA A 44 15.18 4.95 -1.35
CA ALA A 44 16.21 4.94 -0.31
C ALA A 44 16.70 3.51 -0.02
N SER A 45 15.80 2.53 0.07
CA SER A 45 16.15 1.12 0.27
C SER A 45 17.00 0.58 -0.88
N ARG A 46 16.68 0.97 -2.13
CA ARG A 46 17.44 0.63 -3.33
C ARG A 46 18.86 1.17 -3.28
N ILE A 47 18.99 2.47 -3.00
CA ILE A 47 20.29 3.17 -2.98
C ILE A 47 21.18 2.61 -1.87
N ASN A 48 20.59 2.24 -0.73
CA ASN A 48 21.33 1.74 0.43
C ASN A 48 21.53 0.21 0.42
N GLY A 49 21.05 -0.50 -0.61
CA GLY A 49 21.23 -1.94 -0.74
C GLY A 49 20.56 -2.74 0.37
N VAL A 50 19.32 -2.38 0.70
CA VAL A 50 18.46 -3.16 1.60
C VAL A 50 18.11 -4.48 0.91
N ASP A 51 18.23 -5.59 1.64
CA ASP A 51 18.08 -6.94 1.08
C ASP A 51 16.60 -7.38 1.00
N LYS A 52 15.72 -6.82 1.86
CA LYS A 52 14.30 -7.18 1.91
C LYS A 52 13.43 -6.03 2.40
N ILE A 53 12.28 -5.83 1.77
CA ILE A 53 11.27 -4.89 2.24
C ILE A 53 9.91 -5.58 2.43
N PHE A 54 9.29 -5.33 3.58
CA PHE A 54 7.89 -5.66 3.84
C PHE A 54 7.05 -4.40 3.66
N TYR A 55 5.97 -4.51 2.90
CA TYR A 55 4.99 -3.45 2.72
C TYR A 55 3.64 -3.84 3.33
N SER A 56 3.11 -3.01 4.23
CA SER A 56 1.78 -3.21 4.79
C SER A 56 0.71 -2.64 3.85
N SER A 57 0.17 -3.50 2.99
CA SER A 57 -1.06 -3.24 2.24
C SER A 57 -2.30 -3.25 3.18
N SER A 58 -3.51 -3.27 2.63
CA SER A 58 -4.77 -3.30 3.38
C SER A 58 -5.84 -4.12 2.66
N ALA A 59 -6.79 -4.68 3.42
CA ALA A 59 -8.01 -5.27 2.85
C ALA A 59 -8.87 -4.25 2.08
N CYS A 60 -8.72 -2.95 2.35
CA CYS A 60 -9.41 -1.88 1.60
C CYS A 60 -9.04 -1.86 0.11
N MET A 61 -7.98 -2.56 -0.32
CA MET A 61 -7.64 -2.67 -1.75
C MET A 61 -8.57 -3.60 -2.53
N TYR A 62 -9.32 -4.47 -1.84
CA TYR A 62 -10.25 -5.38 -2.50
C TYR A 62 -11.43 -4.61 -3.09
N PRO A 63 -12.00 -5.08 -4.20
CA PRO A 63 -13.15 -4.42 -4.81
C PRO A 63 -14.34 -4.26 -3.85
N GLU A 64 -15.03 -3.12 -3.93
CA GLU A 64 -16.24 -2.83 -3.14
C GLU A 64 -17.30 -3.94 -3.32
N TYR A 65 -17.49 -4.39 -4.57
CA TYR A 65 -18.48 -5.42 -4.88
C TYR A 65 -18.19 -6.78 -4.22
N ASN A 66 -16.97 -7.03 -3.74
CA ASN A 66 -16.63 -8.23 -2.97
C ASN A 66 -17.06 -8.14 -1.49
N GLN A 67 -17.39 -6.94 -1.01
CA GLN A 67 -17.57 -6.63 0.41
C GLN A 67 -18.99 -6.13 0.74
N LEU A 68 -19.90 -6.16 -0.24
CA LEU A 68 -21.31 -5.77 -0.05
C LEU A 68 -22.10 -6.75 0.83
N ASP A 69 -21.66 -8.01 0.90
CA ASP A 69 -22.21 -9.02 1.83
C ASP A 69 -21.25 -9.21 3.02
N PRO A 70 -21.59 -8.68 4.22
CA PRO A 70 -20.71 -8.77 5.39
C PRO A 70 -20.55 -10.20 5.92
N ASP A 71 -21.47 -11.12 5.60
CA ASP A 71 -21.40 -12.51 6.05
C ASP A 71 -20.50 -13.38 5.14
N ASN A 72 -20.19 -12.91 3.93
CA ASN A 72 -19.39 -13.64 2.96
C ASN A 72 -18.48 -12.73 2.10
N PRO A 73 -17.54 -11.98 2.71
CA PRO A 73 -16.63 -11.12 1.97
C PRO A 73 -15.63 -11.95 1.15
N LYS A 74 -15.41 -11.56 -0.11
CA LYS A 74 -14.44 -12.20 -1.00
C LYS A 74 -13.12 -11.42 -1.06
N CYS A 75 -12.17 -11.80 -0.20
CA CYS A 75 -10.86 -11.16 -0.10
C CYS A 75 -9.70 -12.10 -0.43
N SER A 76 -9.88 -12.98 -1.42
CA SER A 76 -8.80 -13.81 -1.95
C SER A 76 -7.93 -12.99 -2.92
N GLU A 77 -6.62 -13.23 -2.97
CA GLU A 77 -5.68 -12.39 -3.73
C GLU A 77 -6.00 -12.35 -5.23
N ASP A 78 -6.53 -13.43 -5.80
CA ASP A 78 -6.98 -13.51 -7.20
C ASP A 78 -8.21 -12.64 -7.49
N SER A 79 -8.96 -12.25 -6.44
CA SER A 79 -10.14 -11.40 -6.54
C SER A 79 -9.84 -9.89 -6.51
N ALA A 80 -8.57 -9.49 -6.34
CA ALA A 80 -8.15 -8.10 -6.36
C ALA A 80 -8.40 -7.42 -7.72
N TYR A 81 -8.55 -8.20 -8.81
CA TYR A 81 -8.81 -7.69 -10.16
C TYR A 81 -10.03 -8.35 -10.82
N PRO A 82 -10.87 -7.60 -11.58
CA PRO A 82 -10.78 -6.16 -11.86
C PRO A 82 -10.93 -5.28 -10.61
N ALA A 83 -10.01 -4.34 -10.43
CA ALA A 83 -9.91 -3.55 -9.21
C ALA A 83 -11.02 -2.50 -9.14
N ALA A 84 -11.65 -2.40 -7.97
CA ALA A 84 -12.60 -1.34 -7.66
C ALA A 84 -12.66 -1.05 -6.13
N PRO A 85 -11.54 -0.67 -5.48
CA PRO A 85 -11.56 -0.18 -4.10
C PRO A 85 -12.66 0.87 -3.84
N ASP A 86 -13.19 0.85 -2.62
CA ASP A 86 -14.26 1.75 -2.13
C ASP A 86 -13.74 3.11 -1.63
N SER A 87 -12.41 3.28 -1.61
CA SER A 87 -11.73 4.46 -1.04
C SER A 87 -10.41 4.75 -1.75
N GLU A 88 -10.00 6.02 -1.74
CA GLU A 88 -8.68 6.44 -2.23
C GLU A 88 -7.53 5.82 -1.42
N TYR A 89 -7.76 5.53 -0.14
CA TYR A 89 -6.82 4.74 0.65
C TYR A 89 -6.60 3.33 0.07
N GLY A 90 -7.68 2.64 -0.33
CA GLY A 90 -7.59 1.34 -0.98
C GLY A 90 -6.85 1.41 -2.33
N TRP A 91 -7.11 2.46 -3.11
CA TRP A 91 -6.38 2.73 -4.35
C TRP A 91 -4.89 3.00 -4.13
N GLU A 92 -4.53 3.77 -3.10
CA GLU A 92 -3.14 4.01 -2.73
C GLU A 92 -2.42 2.70 -2.41
N LYS A 93 -3.05 1.84 -1.61
CA LYS A 93 -2.48 0.53 -1.24
C LYS A 93 -2.24 -0.34 -2.46
N LEU A 94 -3.22 -0.41 -3.36
CA LEU A 94 -3.11 -1.18 -4.59
C LEU A 94 -2.07 -0.60 -5.56
N PHE A 95 -2.00 0.73 -5.68
CA PHE A 95 -0.96 1.42 -6.45
C PHE A 95 0.43 1.08 -5.89
N SER A 96 0.58 1.15 -4.58
CA SER A 96 1.84 0.86 -3.90
C SER A 96 2.23 -0.60 -4.07
N GLU A 97 1.32 -1.58 -3.99
CA GLU A 97 1.64 -2.98 -4.34
C GLU A 97 2.26 -3.11 -5.74
N ARG A 98 1.70 -2.42 -6.74
CA ARG A 98 2.26 -2.40 -8.10
C ARG A 98 3.64 -1.75 -8.12
N LEU A 99 3.84 -0.68 -7.35
CA LEU A 99 5.13 -0.02 -7.19
C LEU A 99 6.18 -0.98 -6.59
N TYR A 100 5.91 -1.61 -5.45
CA TYR A 100 6.82 -2.58 -4.80
C TYR A 100 7.15 -3.75 -5.73
N LEU A 101 6.13 -4.34 -6.38
CA LEU A 101 6.34 -5.41 -7.35
C LEU A 101 7.19 -4.97 -8.56
N SER A 102 7.10 -3.69 -8.97
CA SER A 102 7.95 -3.17 -10.04
C SER A 102 9.41 -3.01 -9.61
N TYR A 103 9.67 -2.60 -8.36
CA TYR A 103 11.02 -2.52 -7.81
C TYR A 103 11.64 -3.91 -7.67
N MET A 104 10.85 -4.91 -7.24
CA MET A 104 11.29 -6.30 -7.23
C MET A 104 11.70 -6.77 -8.62
N ARG A 105 10.85 -6.57 -9.63
CA ARG A 105 11.14 -7.02 -11.00
C ARG A 105 12.38 -6.34 -11.61
N ASN A 106 12.59 -5.06 -11.34
CA ASN A 106 13.60 -4.26 -12.03
C ASN A 106 14.92 -4.15 -11.26
N TYR A 107 14.88 -4.22 -9.93
CA TYR A 107 16.03 -3.98 -9.06
C TYR A 107 16.31 -5.13 -8.08
N GLY A 108 15.48 -6.19 -8.05
CA GLY A 108 15.67 -7.35 -7.18
C GLY A 108 15.42 -7.06 -5.70
N MET A 109 14.57 -6.07 -5.42
CA MET A 109 14.20 -5.62 -4.07
C MET A 109 12.89 -6.19 -3.55
#